data_AF-A0A2A5E2Y5-F1
#
_entry.id   AF-A0A2A5E2Y5-F1
#
_cell.length_a   1.000
_cell.length_b   1.000
_cell.length_c   1.000
_cell.angle_alpha   90.00
_cell.angle_beta   90.00
_cell.angle_gamma   90.00
#
_symmetry.space_group_name_H-M   'P 1'
#
loop_
_entity.id
_entity.type
_entity.pdbx_description
1 polymer ?
#
loop_
_entity_poly.entity_id
_entity_poly.type
_entity_poly.pdbx_seq_one_letter_code
_entity_poly.pdbx_strand_id
1 'polypeptide(L)'
;MSDNAGEKVRICPSCRMSISVLATKCRFCGEVVGKPKEETRELSVSDLGGETIQHKAPSGSIIEALESFRIGDGESPEENTTEAEDMGMPSLDKLGDDYMESTFGESSTSSAMAPPKPRVATVGERVITVLKFVVPILILIVAVIKVPAYFKERSEQEESQQNVFHNQAPNILDNGGPPIDALAAALEAMHHDDGPKNTRILEESLNAVVANVHALLNVIDWDIGKLQEASGIAAKAVEMYPNNTTTELKSEVDQENTDYRMLLSRIDASTGEVTFKMNNPSKPDQVVKKGDLVSDRFRITSVMGRRSVKLVDEKRKNRLLACQLGKSPH
;
A
#
# COMPACT_ATOMS: atom_id res chain seq x y z
N MET A 1 2.21 0.84 -12.65
CA MET A 1 1.93 -0.18 -13.69
C MET A 1 0.72 -0.97 -13.21
N SER A 2 -0.40 -0.90 -13.91
CA SER A 2 -1.63 -1.57 -13.50
C SER A 2 -1.44 -3.09 -13.57
N ASP A 3 -1.50 -3.76 -12.42
CA ASP A 3 -1.55 -5.21 -12.35
C ASP A 3 -2.81 -5.69 -13.06
N ASN A 4 -2.62 -6.13 -14.31
CA ASN A 4 -3.63 -6.82 -15.09
C ASN A 4 -3.93 -8.13 -14.37
N ALA A 5 -4.98 -8.14 -13.53
CA ALA A 5 -5.53 -9.33 -12.90
C ALA A 5 -5.56 -10.47 -13.92
N GLY A 6 -4.76 -11.51 -13.65
CA GLY A 6 -4.30 -12.53 -14.60
C GLY A 6 -5.30 -12.86 -15.70
N GLU A 7 -5.08 -12.25 -16.86
CA GLU A 7 -5.90 -12.51 -18.04
C GLU A 7 -5.74 -13.99 -18.40
N LYS A 8 -6.82 -14.76 -18.21
CA LYS A 8 -6.81 -16.20 -18.50
C LYS A 8 -6.58 -16.35 -20.01
N VAL A 9 -5.52 -17.06 -20.37
CA VAL A 9 -5.16 -17.37 -21.77
C VAL A 9 -5.55 -18.81 -22.12
N ARG A 10 -6.03 -19.00 -23.36
CA ARG A 10 -6.28 -20.32 -23.97
C ARG A 10 -5.45 -20.47 -25.24
N ILE A 11 -5.28 -21.70 -25.71
CA ILE A 11 -4.51 -21.99 -26.92
C ILE A 11 -5.45 -22.01 -28.14
N CYS A 12 -5.09 -21.33 -29.23
CA CYS A 12 -5.84 -21.39 -30.48
C CYS A 12 -5.80 -22.82 -31.07
N PRO A 13 -6.94 -23.43 -31.44
CA PRO A 13 -6.97 -24.81 -31.95
C PRO A 13 -6.21 -25.00 -33.26
N SER A 14 -6.12 -23.97 -34.10
CA SER A 14 -5.53 -24.07 -35.43
C SER A 14 -4.04 -23.76 -35.45
N CYS A 15 -3.61 -22.68 -34.80
CA CYS A 15 -2.20 -22.24 -34.84
C CYS A 15 -1.42 -22.45 -33.54
N ARG A 16 -2.07 -22.96 -32.48
CA ARG A 16 -1.49 -23.24 -31.15
C ARG A 16 -0.82 -22.04 -30.43
N MET A 17 -1.14 -20.82 -30.81
CA MET A 17 -0.67 -19.61 -30.12
C MET A 17 -1.61 -19.24 -28.96
N SER A 18 -1.07 -18.64 -27.89
CA SER A 18 -1.85 -18.16 -26.76
C SER A 18 -2.74 -16.98 -27.16
N ILE A 19 -4.02 -17.04 -26.79
CA ILE A 19 -5.02 -16.02 -27.05
C ILE A 19 -5.85 -15.81 -25.78
N SER A 20 -6.41 -14.61 -25.60
CA SER A 20 -7.34 -14.34 -24.49
C SER A 20 -8.53 -15.30 -24.53
N VAL A 21 -9.01 -15.76 -23.37
CA VAL A 21 -10.18 -16.65 -23.27
C VAL A 21 -11.43 -16.03 -23.90
N LEU A 22 -11.55 -14.70 -23.88
CA LEU A 22 -12.68 -13.97 -24.46
C LEU A 22 -12.54 -13.70 -25.96
N ALA A 23 -11.38 -13.99 -26.57
CA ALA A 23 -11.16 -13.73 -27.99
C ALA A 23 -12.05 -14.63 -28.87
N THR A 24 -12.80 -14.04 -29.79
CA THR A 24 -13.62 -14.72 -30.81
C THR A 24 -12.88 -14.93 -32.13
N LYS A 25 -11.70 -14.32 -32.30
CA LYS A 25 -10.82 -14.47 -33.47
C LYS A 25 -9.36 -14.56 -33.01
N CYS A 26 -8.58 -15.45 -33.62
CA CYS A 26 -7.15 -15.52 -33.33
C CYS A 26 -6.41 -14.31 -33.92
N ARG A 27 -5.63 -13.60 -33.10
CA ARG A 27 -4.81 -12.46 -33.56
C ARG A 27 -3.68 -12.89 -34.52
N PHE A 28 -3.25 -14.15 -34.45
CA PHE A 28 -2.12 -14.66 -35.22
C PHE A 28 -2.54 -15.24 -36.58
N CYS A 29 -3.49 -16.19 -36.61
CA CYS A 29 -3.92 -16.83 -37.86
C CYS A 29 -5.22 -16.28 -38.45
N GLY A 30 -5.94 -15.42 -37.73
CA GLY A 30 -7.21 -14.84 -38.19
C GLY A 30 -8.41 -15.79 -38.18
N GLU A 31 -8.27 -17.02 -37.70
CA GLU A 31 -9.37 -17.98 -37.65
C GLU A 31 -10.36 -17.65 -36.53
N VAL A 32 -11.65 -17.86 -36.79
CA VAL A 32 -12.73 -17.62 -35.83
C VAL A 32 -12.75 -18.76 -34.82
N VAL A 33 -12.35 -18.45 -33.59
CA VAL A 33 -12.39 -19.41 -32.48
C VAL A 33 -13.75 -19.31 -31.81
N GLY A 34 -14.47 -20.42 -31.73
CA GLY A 34 -15.79 -20.47 -31.09
C GLY A 34 -15.76 -19.85 -29.69
N LYS A 35 -16.86 -19.17 -29.31
CA LYS A 35 -17.04 -18.71 -27.93
C LYS A 35 -16.84 -19.92 -27.00
N PRO A 36 -16.04 -19.79 -25.92
CA PRO A 36 -15.94 -20.85 -24.94
C PRO A 36 -17.35 -21.29 -24.58
N LYS A 37 -17.66 -22.58 -24.68
CA LYS A 37 -18.88 -23.09 -24.04
C LYS A 37 -18.69 -22.76 -22.57
N GLU A 38 -19.48 -21.83 -22.08
CA GLU A 38 -19.59 -21.55 -20.66
C GLU A 38 -20.02 -22.89 -20.06
N GLU A 39 -19.07 -23.61 -19.45
CA GLU A 39 -19.41 -24.73 -18.59
C GLU A 39 -20.34 -24.14 -17.55
N THR A 40 -21.64 -24.45 -17.67
CA THR A 40 -22.62 -24.20 -16.64
C THR A 40 -22.12 -24.95 -15.42
N ARG A 41 -21.30 -24.29 -14.60
CA ARG A 41 -20.91 -24.80 -13.30
C ARG A 41 -22.19 -24.85 -12.51
N GLU A 42 -22.74 -26.04 -12.35
CA GLU A 42 -23.78 -26.32 -11.39
C GLU A 42 -23.18 -26.05 -10.01
N LEU A 43 -23.25 -24.80 -9.57
CA LEU A 43 -22.84 -24.39 -8.24
C LEU A 43 -23.81 -25.08 -7.27
N SER A 44 -23.29 -26.10 -6.59
CA SER A 44 -24.03 -26.75 -5.51
C SER A 44 -24.27 -25.75 -4.38
N VAL A 45 -25.34 -25.92 -3.62
CA VAL A 45 -25.68 -25.08 -2.44
C VAL A 45 -24.51 -24.98 -1.44
N SER A 46 -23.59 -25.94 -1.48
CA SER A 46 -22.35 -25.98 -0.70
C SER A 46 -21.34 -24.88 -1.09
N ASP A 47 -21.28 -24.50 -2.37
CA ASP A 47 -20.34 -23.47 -2.88
C ASP A 47 -20.87 -22.04 -2.71
N LEU A 48 -22.18 -21.89 -2.51
CA LEU A 48 -22.84 -20.60 -2.26
C LEU A 48 -22.91 -20.24 -0.77
N GLY A 49 -22.15 -20.93 0.09
CA GLY A 49 -22.14 -20.65 1.52
C GLY A 49 -23.44 -21.06 2.21
N GLY A 50 -24.06 -22.15 1.77
CA GLY A 50 -25.18 -22.75 2.48
C GLY A 50 -24.82 -22.98 3.95
N GLU A 51 -25.52 -22.27 4.84
CA GLU A 51 -25.44 -22.42 6.27
C GLU A 51 -25.65 -23.91 6.61
N THR A 52 -24.55 -24.60 6.91
CA THR A 52 -24.67 -25.86 7.63
C THR A 52 -25.12 -25.48 9.02
N ILE A 53 -26.43 -25.54 9.26
CA ILE A 53 -27.01 -25.48 10.60
C ILE A 53 -26.52 -26.74 11.32
N GLN A 54 -25.27 -26.72 11.77
CA GLN A 54 -24.85 -27.53 12.89
C GLN A 54 -25.56 -26.91 14.08
N HIS A 55 -26.64 -27.55 14.53
CA HIS A 55 -27.23 -27.28 15.83
C HIS A 55 -26.19 -27.58 16.93
N LYS A 56 -25.21 -26.68 17.11
CA LYS A 56 -24.46 -26.58 18.34
C LYS A 56 -25.46 -26.10 19.37
N ALA A 57 -25.94 -27.02 20.20
CA ALA A 57 -26.62 -26.66 21.42
C ALA A 57 -25.73 -25.64 22.17
N PRO A 58 -26.18 -24.39 22.37
CA PRO A 58 -25.38 -23.41 23.07
C PRO A 58 -25.04 -23.96 24.46
N SER A 59 -23.78 -23.81 24.89
CA SER A 59 -23.35 -24.22 26.23
C SER A 59 -24.21 -23.52 27.27
N GLY A 60 -24.73 -24.25 28.27
CA GLY A 60 -25.69 -23.73 29.26
C GLY A 60 -25.30 -22.41 29.94
N SER A 61 -23.99 -22.15 30.06
CA SER A 61 -23.45 -20.87 30.55
C SER A 61 -23.86 -19.64 29.73
N ILE A 62 -24.09 -19.77 28.41
CA ILE A 62 -24.52 -18.66 27.55
C ILE A 62 -26.02 -18.40 27.72
N ILE A 63 -26.81 -19.45 27.92
CA ILE A 63 -28.25 -19.32 28.18
C ILE A 63 -28.48 -18.64 29.53
N GLU A 64 -27.74 -19.04 30.57
CA GLU A 64 -27.83 -18.45 31.92
C GLU A 64 -27.40 -16.97 31.92
N ALA A 65 -26.34 -16.62 31.18
CA ALA A 65 -25.93 -15.22 31.01
C ALA A 65 -27.01 -14.37 30.32
N LEU A 66 -27.66 -14.91 29.28
CA LEU A 66 -28.76 -14.23 28.57
C LEU A 66 -30.03 -14.10 29.42
N GLU A 67 -30.34 -15.08 30.29
CA GLU A 67 -31.43 -14.95 31.26
C GLU A 67 -31.12 -13.92 32.34
N SER A 68 -29.88 -13.85 32.84
CA SER A 68 -29.49 -12.85 33.82
C SER A 68 -29.59 -11.41 33.29
N PHE A 69 -29.31 -11.20 32.00
CA PHE A 69 -29.44 -9.89 31.36
C PHE A 69 -30.91 -9.48 31.19
N ARG A 70 -31.79 -10.43 30.85
CA ARG A 70 -33.24 -10.17 30.73
C ARG A 70 -33.92 -9.84 32.06
N ILE A 71 -33.41 -10.40 33.15
CA ILE A 71 -33.95 -10.15 34.50
C ILE A 71 -33.37 -8.83 35.06
N GLY A 72 -32.15 -8.45 34.68
CA GLY A 72 -31.50 -7.21 35.13
C GLY A 72 -32.11 -5.91 34.60
N ASP A 73 -32.78 -5.93 33.44
CA ASP A 73 -33.42 -4.73 32.86
C ASP A 73 -34.84 -4.45 33.39
N GLY A 74 -35.31 -5.22 34.38
CA GLY A 74 -36.69 -5.17 34.89
C GLY A 74 -36.92 -4.49 36.25
N GLU A 75 -35.87 -4.17 37.01
CA GLU A 75 -36.02 -3.53 38.33
C GLU A 75 -35.08 -2.33 38.46
N SER A 76 -35.62 -1.14 38.20
CA SER A 76 -35.07 0.12 38.70
C SER A 76 -35.44 0.28 40.18
N PRO A 77 -34.49 0.40 41.12
CA PRO A 77 -34.74 1.10 42.36
C PRO A 77 -34.65 2.61 42.08
N GLU A 78 -35.74 3.29 42.42
CA GLU A 78 -35.84 4.74 42.45
C GLU A 78 -34.79 5.37 43.38
N GLU A 79 -34.51 6.66 43.11
CA GLU A 79 -34.08 7.68 44.07
C GLU A 79 -32.57 7.81 44.38
N ASN A 80 -31.86 8.67 43.63
CA ASN A 80 -31.55 10.01 44.15
C ASN A 80 -30.89 10.94 43.11
N THR A 81 -31.46 12.14 43.05
CA THR A 81 -31.00 13.35 42.36
C THR A 81 -29.63 13.81 42.82
N THR A 82 -28.73 14.22 41.92
CA THR A 82 -28.30 15.63 41.73
C THR A 82 -27.18 15.78 40.68
N GLU A 83 -27.31 16.87 39.92
CA GLU A 83 -26.27 17.66 39.26
C GLU A 83 -25.71 17.20 37.90
N ALA A 84 -26.09 18.02 36.92
CA ALA A 84 -25.73 17.99 35.52
C ALA A 84 -24.61 19.01 35.26
N GLU A 85 -23.52 18.57 34.64
CA GLU A 85 -22.61 19.38 33.83
C GLU A 85 -22.26 18.49 32.61
N ASP A 86 -22.91 18.71 31.48
CA ASP A 86 -22.45 19.60 30.40
C ASP A 86 -21.08 19.20 29.83
N MET A 87 -21.09 18.18 28.96
CA MET A 87 -20.04 17.93 27.98
C MET A 87 -20.71 17.57 26.66
N GLY A 88 -21.07 18.62 25.91
CA GLY A 88 -21.71 18.55 24.62
C GLY A 88 -20.90 17.83 23.54
N MET A 89 -21.60 16.99 22.78
CA MET A 89 -21.21 16.62 21.41
C MET A 89 -21.80 17.65 20.42
N PRO A 90 -21.02 18.19 19.48
CA PRO A 90 -21.57 19.03 18.42
C PRO A 90 -22.26 18.18 17.34
N SER A 91 -23.52 18.53 17.07
CA SER A 91 -24.34 18.06 15.96
C SER A 91 -23.72 18.46 14.62
N LEU A 92 -23.72 17.50 13.69
CA LEU A 92 -23.11 17.54 12.35
C LEU A 92 -24.17 17.86 11.30
N ASP A 93 -24.88 18.97 11.48
CA ASP A 93 -25.85 19.50 10.52
C ASP A 93 -25.45 20.92 10.13
N LYS A 94 -24.62 21.06 9.08
CA LYS A 94 -24.45 22.26 8.23
C LYS A 94 -23.37 22.05 7.15
N LEU A 95 -23.78 21.44 6.04
CA LEU A 95 -23.28 21.76 4.71
C LEU A 95 -24.54 21.76 3.83
N GLY A 96 -25.06 22.88 3.35
CA GLY A 96 -24.34 24.03 2.80
C GLY A 96 -24.44 23.97 1.29
N ASP A 97 -25.67 23.91 0.79
CA ASP A 97 -26.04 24.05 -0.61
C ASP A 97 -25.91 25.54 -0.99
N ASP A 98 -24.75 25.92 -1.50
CA ASP A 98 -24.57 27.16 -2.27
C ASP A 98 -24.19 26.75 -3.71
N TYR A 99 -25.14 26.76 -4.65
CA TYR A 99 -25.46 27.91 -5.50
C TYR A 99 -24.21 28.60 -6.08
N MET A 100 -23.82 28.20 -7.29
CA MET A 100 -23.34 29.14 -8.30
C MET A 100 -24.04 28.83 -9.61
N GLU A 101 -25.09 29.62 -9.78
CA GLU A 101 -25.98 29.70 -10.91
C GLU A 101 -25.29 30.34 -12.12
N SER A 102 -25.78 29.92 -13.28
CA SER A 102 -25.50 30.37 -14.63
C SER A 102 -25.25 31.87 -14.81
N THR A 103 -24.30 32.21 -15.68
CA THR A 103 -24.39 33.43 -16.49
C THR A 103 -23.99 33.12 -17.94
N PHE A 104 -24.93 32.53 -18.67
CA PHE A 104 -24.97 32.63 -20.13
C PHE A 104 -25.37 34.07 -20.47
N GLY A 105 -24.40 34.90 -20.84
CA GLY A 105 -24.63 36.25 -21.33
C GLY A 105 -25.07 36.24 -22.79
N GLU A 106 -26.38 36.15 -23.01
CA GLU A 106 -27.02 36.59 -24.24
C GLU A 106 -27.21 38.11 -24.16
N SER A 107 -26.67 38.86 -25.11
CA SER A 107 -26.95 40.30 -25.25
C SER A 107 -26.94 40.67 -26.73
N SER A 108 -28.12 40.47 -27.32
CA SER A 108 -28.55 41.02 -28.59
C SER A 108 -28.62 42.55 -28.48
N THR A 109 -27.74 43.27 -29.16
CA THR A 109 -27.98 44.68 -29.50
C THR A 109 -28.15 44.83 -31.00
N SER A 110 -29.41 44.82 -31.41
CA SER A 110 -29.91 45.30 -32.68
C SER A 110 -29.58 46.78 -32.82
N SER A 111 -28.59 47.13 -33.65
CA SER A 111 -28.41 48.49 -34.15
C SER A 111 -28.90 48.56 -35.60
N ALA A 112 -29.93 49.37 -35.79
CA ALA A 112 -30.48 49.71 -37.09
C ALA A 112 -29.42 50.43 -37.94
N MET A 113 -29.02 49.80 -39.06
CA MET A 113 -28.20 50.46 -40.07
C MET A 113 -29.09 51.18 -41.08
N ALA A 114 -28.90 52.49 -41.19
CA ALA A 114 -29.42 53.33 -42.26
C ALA A 114 -28.74 52.99 -43.61
N PRO A 115 -29.43 53.14 -44.76
CA PRO A 115 -28.82 52.89 -46.06
C PRO A 115 -27.76 53.96 -46.40
N PRO A 116 -26.56 53.57 -46.89
CA PRO A 116 -25.55 54.53 -47.32
C PRO A 116 -25.95 55.18 -48.65
N LYS A 117 -25.84 56.52 -48.70
CA LYS A 117 -25.90 57.29 -49.95
C LYS A 117 -24.71 56.92 -50.85
N PRO A 118 -24.90 56.66 -52.15
CA PRO A 118 -23.79 56.46 -53.07
C PRO A 118 -23.05 57.78 -53.29
N ARG A 119 -21.79 57.85 -52.85
CA ARG A 119 -20.87 58.92 -53.26
C ARG A 119 -20.16 58.48 -54.53
N VAL A 120 -20.14 59.39 -55.51
CA VAL A 120 -19.54 59.17 -56.83
C VAL A 120 -18.02 59.12 -56.67
N ALA A 121 -17.42 58.00 -57.05
CA ALA A 121 -16.00 57.74 -56.94
C ALA A 121 -15.19 58.74 -57.76
N THR A 122 -14.40 59.57 -57.07
CA THR A 122 -13.33 60.36 -57.68
C THR A 122 -12.08 59.48 -57.79
N VAL A 123 -11.31 59.64 -58.86
CA VAL A 123 -10.23 58.74 -59.33
C VAL A 123 -9.14 58.45 -58.27
N GLY A 124 -9.04 59.25 -57.19
CA GLY A 124 -8.14 59.01 -56.06
C GLY A 124 -8.51 57.85 -55.13
N GLU A 125 -9.76 57.37 -55.14
CA GLU A 125 -10.24 56.33 -54.21
C GLU A 125 -9.82 54.91 -54.63
N ARG A 126 -9.47 54.71 -55.91
CA ARG A 126 -9.01 53.41 -56.42
C ARG A 126 -7.61 53.01 -55.92
N VAL A 127 -6.76 53.98 -55.55
CA VAL A 127 -5.43 53.71 -54.98
C VAL A 127 -5.54 53.26 -53.52
N ILE A 128 -6.46 53.86 -52.76
CA ILE A 128 -6.70 53.52 -51.34
C ILE A 128 -7.28 52.11 -51.20
N THR A 129 -8.15 51.70 -52.13
CA THR A 129 -8.73 50.35 -52.13
C THR A 129 -7.68 49.28 -52.40
N VAL A 130 -6.73 49.52 -53.32
CA VAL A 130 -5.63 48.57 -53.57
C VAL A 130 -4.70 48.48 -52.35
N LEU A 131 -4.37 49.60 -51.70
CA LEU A 131 -3.51 49.61 -50.52
C LEU A 131 -4.11 48.81 -49.34
N LYS A 132 -5.44 48.83 -49.18
CA LYS A 132 -6.16 48.06 -48.14
C LYS A 132 -6.04 46.55 -48.30
N PHE A 133 -5.80 46.04 -49.51
CA PHE A 133 -5.58 44.60 -49.73
C PHE A 133 -4.10 44.21 -49.68
N VAL A 134 -3.21 45.09 -50.13
CA VAL A 134 -1.76 44.79 -50.16
C VAL A 134 -1.18 44.70 -48.75
N VAL A 135 -1.53 45.61 -47.84
CA VAL A 135 -1.00 45.64 -46.46
C VAL A 135 -1.33 44.35 -45.66
N PRO A 136 -2.59 43.87 -45.58
CA PRO A 136 -2.89 42.64 -44.85
C PRO A 136 -2.27 41.41 -45.49
N ILE A 137 -2.16 41.35 -46.83
CA ILE A 137 -1.45 40.25 -47.50
C ILE A 137 0.04 40.24 -47.09
N LEU A 138 0.67 41.40 -47.00
CA LEU A 138 2.07 41.52 -46.61
C LEU A 138 2.28 41.12 -45.14
N ILE A 139 1.36 41.49 -44.24
CA ILE A 139 1.36 41.04 -42.84
C ILE A 139 1.16 39.52 -42.76
N LEU A 140 0.27 38.95 -43.57
CA LEU A 140 -0.01 37.51 -43.59
C LEU A 140 1.20 36.71 -44.10
N ILE A 141 1.90 37.22 -45.13
CA ILE A 141 3.17 36.64 -45.61
C ILE A 141 4.24 36.67 -44.52
N VAL A 142 4.40 37.79 -43.82
CA VAL A 142 5.36 37.89 -42.70
C VAL A 142 4.99 36.95 -41.57
N ALA A 143 3.71 36.83 -41.23
CA ALA A 143 3.23 35.89 -40.21
C ALA A 143 3.51 34.44 -40.62
N VAL A 144 3.19 34.02 -41.84
CA VAL A 144 3.42 32.65 -42.31
C VAL A 144 4.91 32.29 -42.32
N ILE A 145 5.81 33.24 -42.59
CA ILE A 145 7.25 32.99 -42.64
C ILE A 145 7.88 33.01 -41.23
N LYS A 146 7.50 33.96 -40.37
CA LYS A 146 8.16 34.18 -39.07
C LYS A 146 7.58 33.34 -37.92
N VAL A 147 6.28 33.04 -37.97
CA VAL A 147 5.59 32.32 -36.89
C VAL A 147 6.10 30.90 -36.71
N PRO A 148 6.34 30.08 -37.76
CA PRO A 148 6.86 28.72 -37.58
C PRO A 148 8.27 28.69 -36.98
N ALA A 149 9.13 29.64 -37.33
CA ALA A 149 10.48 29.76 -36.76
C ALA A 149 10.44 30.12 -35.27
N TYR A 150 9.55 31.05 -34.89
CA TYR A 150 9.39 31.47 -33.50
C TYR A 150 8.76 30.38 -32.61
N PHE A 151 7.84 29.58 -33.16
CA PHE A 151 7.28 28.42 -32.43
C PHE A 151 8.25 27.26 -32.32
N LYS A 152 9.14 27.06 -33.30
CA LYS A 152 10.17 26.01 -33.24
C LYS A 152 11.21 26.29 -32.15
N GLU A 153 11.68 27.53 -32.01
CA GLU A 153 12.60 27.92 -30.93
C GLU A 153 11.95 27.82 -29.55
N ARG A 154 10.64 28.12 -29.42
CA ARG A 154 9.93 27.94 -28.15
C ARG A 154 9.63 26.49 -27.82
N SER A 155 9.30 25.64 -28.79
CA SER A 155 9.03 24.22 -28.48
C SER A 155 10.31 23.48 -28.10
N GLU A 156 11.45 23.81 -28.70
CA GLU A 156 12.76 23.24 -28.31
C GLU A 156 13.23 23.75 -26.93
N GLN A 157 12.83 24.98 -26.54
CA GLN A 157 13.16 25.54 -25.22
C GLN A 157 12.19 25.10 -24.10
N GLU A 158 10.94 24.77 -24.42
CA GLU A 158 10.00 24.16 -23.46
C GLU A 158 10.27 22.65 -23.26
N GLU A 159 10.78 21.92 -24.26
CA GLU A 159 11.18 20.51 -24.09
C GLU A 159 12.44 20.33 -23.24
N SER A 160 13.31 21.35 -23.14
CA SER A 160 14.53 21.30 -22.31
C SER A 160 14.32 21.70 -20.84
N GLN A 161 13.11 22.14 -20.47
CA GLN A 161 12.66 22.20 -19.07
C GLN A 161 11.75 21.01 -18.73
N GLN A 162 12.02 19.83 -19.28
CA GLN A 162 11.52 18.59 -18.67
C GLN A 162 11.92 18.62 -17.20
N ASN A 163 10.91 18.77 -16.33
CA ASN A 163 11.04 18.74 -14.88
C ASN A 163 11.87 17.51 -14.50
N VAL A 164 13.17 17.71 -14.27
CA VAL A 164 14.06 16.66 -13.80
C VAL A 164 13.54 16.30 -12.43
N PHE A 165 12.86 15.17 -12.33
CA PHE A 165 12.27 14.72 -11.09
C PHE A 165 13.40 14.53 -10.07
N HIS A 166 13.41 15.38 -9.04
CA HIS A 166 14.45 15.35 -8.03
C HIS A 166 14.15 14.26 -7.01
N ASN A 167 14.99 13.23 -6.98
CA ASN A 167 14.88 12.15 -6.02
C ASN A 167 15.10 12.66 -4.59
N GLN A 168 14.07 12.59 -3.75
CA GLN A 168 14.10 13.08 -2.36
C GLN A 168 14.73 12.09 -1.36
N ALA A 169 14.98 10.85 -1.77
CA ALA A 169 15.48 9.81 -0.87
C ALA A 169 16.82 10.17 -0.18
N PRO A 170 17.83 10.75 -0.86
CA PRO A 170 19.07 11.15 -0.20
C PRO A 170 18.83 12.19 0.89
N ASN A 171 17.95 13.17 0.63
CA ASN A 171 17.59 14.19 1.62
C ASN A 171 16.92 13.58 2.86
N ILE A 172 16.09 12.54 2.69
CA ILE A 172 15.45 11.85 3.82
C ILE A 172 16.51 11.12 4.66
N LEU A 173 17.46 10.43 4.01
CA LEU A 173 18.54 9.71 4.69
C LEU A 173 19.50 10.67 5.42
N ASP A 174 19.93 11.75 4.76
CA ASP A 174 20.86 12.74 5.30
C ASP A 174 20.28 13.48 6.53
N ASN A 175 18.97 13.69 6.56
CA ASN A 175 18.28 14.28 7.70
C ASN A 175 17.94 13.29 8.83
N GLY A 176 18.35 12.02 8.70
CA GLY A 176 18.05 10.97 9.68
C GLY A 176 16.58 10.56 9.71
N GLY A 177 15.85 10.75 8.61
CA GLY A 177 14.48 10.30 8.46
C GLY A 177 14.36 8.76 8.41
N PRO A 178 13.12 8.22 8.46
CA PRO A 178 12.91 6.78 8.41
C PRO A 178 13.41 6.19 7.07
N PRO A 179 14.27 5.16 7.08
CA PRO A 179 14.80 4.57 5.84
C PRO A 179 13.72 4.01 4.91
N ILE A 180 12.58 3.60 5.48
CA ILE A 180 11.44 3.08 4.73
C ILE A 180 10.78 4.16 3.85
N ASP A 181 10.80 5.42 4.31
CA ASP A 181 10.26 6.56 3.56
C ASP A 181 11.25 6.99 2.46
N ALA A 182 12.55 6.88 2.72
CA ALA A 182 13.59 7.06 1.71
C ALA A 182 13.48 6.00 0.59
N LEU A 183 13.17 4.74 0.94
CA LEU A 183 12.93 3.68 -0.05
C LEU A 183 11.71 4.01 -0.92
N ALA A 184 10.60 4.47 -0.33
CA ALA A 184 9.41 4.88 -1.07
C ALA A 184 9.71 6.06 -2.03
N ALA A 185 10.43 7.08 -1.57
CA ALA A 185 10.82 8.22 -2.40
C ALA A 185 11.75 7.82 -3.55
N ALA A 186 12.65 6.86 -3.33
CA ALA A 186 13.54 6.34 -4.37
C ALA A 186 12.78 5.54 -5.44
N LEU A 187 11.78 4.75 -5.05
CA LEU A 187 10.90 4.04 -5.97
C LEU A 187 10.08 5.00 -6.83
N GLU A 188 9.55 6.06 -6.23
CA GLU A 188 8.83 7.10 -6.97
C GLU A 188 9.74 7.77 -8.01
N ALA A 189 10.98 8.08 -7.64
CA ALA A 189 11.95 8.62 -8.59
C ALA A 189 12.28 7.66 -9.75
N MET A 190 12.37 6.36 -9.46
CA MET A 190 12.56 5.32 -10.47
C MET A 190 11.37 5.18 -11.44
N HIS A 191 10.16 5.54 -11.01
CA HIS A 191 9.00 5.59 -11.91
C HIS A 191 9.06 6.75 -12.90
N HIS A 192 9.74 7.84 -12.54
CA HIS A 192 9.93 9.01 -13.41
C HIS A 192 11.15 8.90 -14.32
N ASP A 193 12.27 8.38 -13.81
CA ASP A 193 13.54 8.22 -14.53
C ASP A 193 14.28 6.97 -14.03
N ASP A 194 14.43 5.97 -14.89
CA ASP A 194 15.10 4.69 -14.62
C ASP A 194 16.63 4.77 -14.81
N GLY A 195 17.19 5.98 -14.85
CA GLY A 195 18.61 6.22 -15.01
C GLY A 195 19.49 5.58 -13.92
N PRO A 196 20.78 5.34 -14.22
CA PRO A 196 21.71 4.65 -13.33
C PRO A 196 21.93 5.37 -11.99
N LYS A 197 21.64 6.68 -11.93
CA LYS A 197 21.69 7.45 -10.68
C LYS A 197 20.56 7.06 -9.72
N ASN A 198 19.32 6.96 -10.20
CA ASN A 198 18.18 6.60 -9.37
C ASN A 198 18.25 5.14 -8.91
N THR A 199 18.78 4.24 -9.75
CA THR A 199 19.03 2.84 -9.36
C THR A 199 20.01 2.74 -8.18
N ARG A 200 21.09 3.54 -8.19
CA ARG A 200 22.04 3.58 -7.07
C ARG A 200 21.40 4.11 -5.79
N ILE A 201 20.59 5.17 -5.90
CA ILE A 201 19.88 5.74 -4.75
C ILE A 201 18.87 4.73 -4.19
N LEU A 202 18.17 3.99 -5.05
CA LEU A 202 17.26 2.92 -4.63
C LEU A 202 17.99 1.82 -3.85
N GLU A 203 19.15 1.37 -4.36
CA GLU A 203 19.98 0.37 -3.69
C GLU A 203 20.52 0.86 -2.35
N GLU A 204 20.95 2.13 -2.27
CA GLU A 204 21.38 2.77 -1.02
C GLU A 204 20.25 2.85 0.01
N SER A 205 19.04 3.29 -0.40
CA SER A 205 17.85 3.30 0.46
C SER A 205 17.48 1.89 0.93
N LEU A 206 17.57 0.88 0.06
CA LEU A 206 17.32 -0.51 0.42
C LEU A 206 18.31 -1.01 1.47
N ASN A 207 19.61 -0.73 1.28
CA ASN A 207 20.65 -1.08 2.24
C ASN A 207 20.44 -0.37 3.60
N ALA A 208 19.95 0.88 3.59
CA ALA A 208 19.60 1.60 4.81
C ALA A 208 18.42 0.94 5.56
N VAL A 209 17.40 0.44 4.85
CA VAL A 209 16.30 -0.33 5.44
C VAL A 209 16.81 -1.63 6.08
N VAL A 210 17.63 -2.40 5.35
CA VAL A 210 18.25 -3.64 5.86
C VAL A 210 19.07 -3.36 7.12
N ALA A 211 19.91 -2.32 7.08
CA ALA A 211 20.73 -1.91 8.22
C ALA A 211 19.89 -1.51 9.44
N ASN A 212 18.79 -0.77 9.23
CA ASN A 212 17.88 -0.36 10.31
C ASN A 212 17.20 -1.59 10.95
N VAL A 213 16.67 -2.51 10.15
CA VAL A 213 16.06 -3.75 10.65
C VAL A 213 17.08 -4.56 11.47
N HIS A 214 18.31 -4.73 10.98
CA HIS A 214 19.36 -5.39 11.76
C HIS A 214 19.76 -4.62 13.02
N ALA A 215 19.74 -3.29 13.02
CA ALA A 215 20.00 -2.50 14.21
C ALA A 215 18.93 -2.74 15.29
N LEU A 216 17.64 -2.80 14.91
CA LEU A 216 16.54 -3.13 15.81
C LEU A 216 16.67 -4.56 16.38
N LEU A 217 17.06 -5.53 15.56
CA LEU A 217 17.27 -6.91 16.00
C LEU A 217 18.46 -7.07 16.96
N ASN A 218 19.49 -6.22 16.86
CA ASN A 218 20.75 -6.34 17.60
C ASN A 218 20.97 -5.27 18.68
N VAL A 219 19.93 -4.52 19.06
CA VAL A 219 20.01 -3.55 20.17
C VAL A 219 20.34 -4.25 21.50
N ILE A 220 21.06 -3.57 22.38
CA ILE A 220 21.49 -4.10 23.68
C ILE A 220 20.27 -4.28 24.60
N ASP A 221 19.48 -3.21 24.75
CA ASP A 221 18.23 -3.20 25.51
C ASP A 221 17.08 -3.66 24.61
N TRP A 222 17.12 -4.93 24.24
CA TRP A 222 16.15 -5.52 23.34
C TRP A 222 14.87 -5.89 24.06
N ASP A 223 13.75 -5.63 23.39
CA ASP A 223 12.44 -6.11 23.79
C ASP A 223 11.66 -6.67 22.59
N ILE A 224 10.53 -7.31 22.87
CA ILE A 224 9.68 -7.86 21.83
C ILE A 224 9.04 -6.79 20.94
N GLY A 225 8.93 -5.55 21.43
CA GLY A 225 8.45 -4.40 20.67
C GLY A 225 9.39 -4.05 19.51
N LYS A 226 10.70 -4.08 19.74
CA LYS A 226 11.73 -3.88 18.71
C LYS A 226 11.69 -4.95 17.63
N LEU A 227 11.39 -6.20 18.00
CA LEU A 227 11.17 -7.28 17.03
C LEU A 227 9.90 -7.05 16.20
N GLN A 228 8.81 -6.58 16.82
CA GLN A 228 7.57 -6.24 16.11
C GLN A 228 7.77 -5.05 15.16
N GLU A 229 8.51 -4.03 15.58
CA GLU A 229 8.90 -2.88 14.76
C GLU A 229 9.71 -3.34 13.54
N ALA A 230 10.74 -4.17 13.76
CA ALA A 230 11.55 -4.76 12.70
C ALA A 230 10.69 -5.59 11.71
N SER A 231 9.74 -6.37 12.22
CA SER A 231 8.81 -7.18 11.41
C SER A 231 7.90 -6.30 10.55
N GLY A 232 7.36 -5.21 11.12
CA GLY A 232 6.55 -4.24 10.40
C GLY A 232 7.32 -3.56 9.26
N ILE A 233 8.56 -3.12 9.52
CA ILE A 233 9.41 -2.49 8.50
C ILE A 233 9.74 -3.49 7.38
N ALA A 234 10.13 -4.72 7.72
CA ALA A 234 10.45 -5.75 6.73
C ALA A 234 9.22 -6.14 5.88
N ALA A 235 8.04 -6.25 6.48
CA ALA A 235 6.80 -6.51 5.76
C ALA A 235 6.47 -5.38 4.77
N LYS A 236 6.54 -4.13 5.22
CA LYS A 236 6.30 -2.95 4.38
C LYS A 236 7.32 -2.85 3.25
N ALA A 237 8.58 -3.21 3.49
CA ALA A 237 9.62 -3.21 2.46
C ALA A 237 9.33 -4.23 1.34
N VAL A 238 8.88 -5.45 1.68
CA VAL A 238 8.48 -6.47 0.70
C VAL A 238 7.25 -6.03 -0.10
N GLU A 239 6.28 -5.39 0.55
CA GLU A 239 5.08 -4.87 -0.09
C GLU A 239 5.41 -3.79 -1.13
N MET A 240 6.29 -2.85 -0.77
CA MET A 240 6.69 -1.75 -1.67
C MET A 240 7.64 -2.20 -2.78
N TYR A 241 8.60 -3.08 -2.47
CA TYR A 241 9.63 -3.51 -3.40
C TYR A 241 9.94 -5.01 -3.24
N PRO A 242 9.13 -5.89 -3.86
CA PRO A 242 9.33 -7.33 -3.78
C PRO A 242 10.57 -7.73 -4.58
N ASN A 243 11.65 -8.06 -3.88
CA ASN A 243 12.88 -8.60 -4.45
C ASN A 243 13.48 -9.67 -3.53
N ASN A 244 14.55 -10.35 -3.98
CA ASN A 244 15.21 -11.38 -3.17
C ASN A 244 15.69 -10.83 -1.83
N THR A 245 16.25 -9.63 -1.79
CA THR A 245 16.77 -9.00 -0.56
C THR A 245 15.67 -8.70 0.47
N THR A 246 14.55 -8.10 0.08
CA THR A 246 13.44 -7.79 0.98
C THR A 246 12.73 -9.06 1.44
N THR A 247 12.57 -10.05 0.56
CA THR A 247 11.98 -11.34 0.92
C THR A 247 12.86 -12.15 1.86
N GLU A 248 14.18 -12.17 1.65
CA GLU A 248 15.15 -12.77 2.57
C GLU A 248 15.12 -12.06 3.92
N LEU A 249 15.12 -10.72 3.93
CA LEU A 249 15.04 -9.92 5.15
C LEU A 249 13.76 -10.24 5.94
N LYS A 250 12.61 -10.29 5.26
CA LYS A 250 11.34 -10.66 5.89
C LYS A 250 11.38 -12.09 6.44
N SER A 251 11.91 -13.04 5.66
CA SER A 251 12.06 -14.42 6.12
C SER A 251 12.96 -14.53 7.36
N GLU A 252 14.05 -13.76 7.43
CA GLU A 252 14.91 -13.71 8.62
C GLU A 252 14.12 -13.19 9.83
N VAL A 253 13.42 -12.06 9.69
CA VAL A 253 12.66 -11.46 10.80
C VAL A 253 11.49 -12.36 11.24
N ASP A 254 10.81 -13.02 10.30
CA ASP A 254 9.74 -13.98 10.59
C ASP A 254 10.29 -15.20 11.36
N GLN A 255 11.50 -15.66 11.01
CA GLN A 255 12.18 -16.72 11.75
C GLN A 255 12.57 -16.26 13.17
N GLU A 256 13.10 -15.04 13.32
CA GLU A 256 13.38 -14.45 14.62
C GLU A 256 12.11 -14.37 15.49
N ASN A 257 11.01 -13.89 14.93
CA ASN A 257 9.72 -13.80 15.62
C ASN A 257 9.20 -15.19 16.04
N THR A 258 9.42 -16.21 15.21
CA THR A 258 9.05 -17.59 15.54
C THR A 258 9.89 -18.15 16.69
N ASP A 259 11.20 -17.91 16.66
CA ASP A 259 12.16 -18.35 17.67
C ASP A 259 11.87 -17.70 19.04
N TYR A 260 11.63 -16.39 19.06
CA TYR A 260 11.37 -15.63 20.29
C TYR A 260 9.96 -15.86 20.87
N ARG A 261 9.03 -16.43 20.11
CA ARG A 261 7.67 -16.76 20.59
C ARG A 261 7.53 -18.15 21.20
N MET A 262 8.64 -18.87 21.44
CA MET A 262 8.58 -20.12 22.21
C MET A 262 8.07 -19.88 23.63
N LEU A 263 7.34 -20.85 24.17
CA LEU A 263 6.73 -20.75 25.50
C LEU A 263 7.33 -21.81 26.43
N LEU A 264 7.75 -21.39 27.61
CA LEU A 264 8.16 -22.33 28.65
C LEU A 264 6.93 -23.04 29.23
N SER A 265 6.76 -24.33 28.91
CA SER A 265 5.54 -25.07 29.23
C SER A 265 5.66 -25.85 30.55
N ARG A 266 6.83 -26.44 30.84
CA ARG A 266 7.05 -27.24 32.05
C ARG A 266 8.50 -27.13 32.54
N ILE A 267 8.68 -27.13 33.85
CA ILE A 267 9.97 -27.32 34.52
C ILE A 267 9.82 -28.49 35.48
N ASP A 268 10.61 -29.55 35.27
CA ASP A 268 10.71 -30.67 36.19
C ASP A 268 11.90 -30.48 37.13
N ALA A 269 11.61 -30.08 38.37
CA ALA A 269 12.64 -29.82 39.37
C ALA A 269 13.39 -31.09 39.83
N SER A 270 12.82 -32.28 39.59
CA SER A 270 13.43 -33.55 40.01
C SER A 270 14.51 -34.00 39.03
N THR A 271 14.26 -33.86 37.73
CA THR A 271 15.18 -34.26 36.67
C THR A 271 16.04 -33.11 36.14
N GLY A 272 15.65 -31.87 36.43
CA GLY A 272 16.26 -30.66 35.86
C GLY A 272 15.88 -30.44 34.39
N GLU A 273 14.85 -31.14 33.90
CA GLU A 273 14.36 -31.02 32.53
C GLU A 273 13.40 -29.86 32.37
N VAL A 274 13.54 -29.16 31.25
CA VAL A 274 12.76 -27.99 30.90
C VAL A 274 12.12 -28.25 29.54
N THR A 275 10.81 -28.09 29.45
CA THR A 275 10.06 -28.26 28.20
C THR A 275 9.67 -26.91 27.63
N PHE A 276 10.03 -26.67 26.38
CA PHE A 276 9.62 -25.50 25.61
C PHE A 276 8.65 -25.92 24.51
N LYS A 277 7.49 -25.26 24.48
CA LYS A 277 6.53 -25.35 23.39
C LYS A 277 6.97 -24.40 22.28
N MET A 278 7.22 -24.95 21.09
CA MET A 278 7.62 -24.16 19.93
C MET A 278 6.41 -23.42 19.35
N ASN A 279 6.60 -22.20 18.83
CA ASN A 279 5.52 -21.47 18.15
C ASN A 279 5.23 -22.04 16.75
N ASN A 280 6.15 -22.82 16.19
CA ASN A 280 5.96 -23.47 14.90
C ASN A 280 5.27 -24.84 15.09
N PRO A 281 4.06 -25.05 14.56
CA PRO A 281 3.33 -26.32 14.71
C PRO A 281 4.03 -27.52 14.07
N SER A 282 4.95 -27.28 13.13
CA SER A 282 5.75 -28.33 12.50
C SER A 282 6.91 -28.82 13.38
N LYS A 283 7.29 -28.06 14.42
CA LYS A 283 8.36 -28.47 15.35
C LYS A 283 7.74 -29.00 16.64
N PRO A 284 8.10 -30.21 17.09
CA PRO A 284 7.62 -30.74 18.37
C PRO A 284 8.18 -29.93 19.54
N ASP A 285 7.52 -30.05 20.70
CA ASP A 285 8.02 -29.50 21.96
C ASP A 285 9.41 -30.06 22.26
N GLN A 286 10.32 -29.20 22.71
CA GLN A 286 11.70 -29.57 23.01
C GLN A 286 11.91 -29.74 24.51
N VAL A 287 12.47 -30.87 24.92
CA VAL A 287 12.86 -31.15 26.31
C VAL A 287 14.38 -31.04 26.40
N VAL A 288 14.86 -30.16 27.27
CA VAL A 288 16.27 -29.77 27.36
C VAL A 288 16.71 -29.63 28.81
N LYS A 289 18.01 -29.75 29.07
CA LYS A 289 18.63 -29.56 30.39
C LYS A 289 19.52 -28.31 30.40
N LYS A 290 20.01 -27.95 31.60
CA LYS A 290 20.99 -26.87 31.75
C LYS A 290 22.22 -27.14 30.88
N GLY A 291 22.61 -26.18 30.06
CA GLY A 291 23.73 -26.26 29.12
C GLY A 291 23.32 -26.58 27.68
N ASP A 292 22.14 -27.15 27.48
CA ASP A 292 21.61 -27.51 26.16
C ASP A 292 21.09 -26.28 25.40
N LEU A 293 20.97 -26.43 24.09
CA LEU A 293 20.42 -25.43 23.17
C LEU A 293 18.95 -25.72 22.88
N VAL A 294 18.11 -24.69 22.96
CA VAL A 294 16.72 -24.71 22.46
C VAL A 294 16.71 -24.09 21.07
N SER A 295 16.08 -24.77 20.12
CA SER A 295 16.06 -24.37 18.70
C SER A 295 17.47 -24.08 18.14
N ASP A 296 18.47 -24.84 18.57
CA ASP A 296 19.88 -24.70 18.16
C ASP A 296 20.48 -23.30 18.40
N ARG A 297 19.88 -22.51 19.29
CA ARG A 297 20.19 -21.08 19.44
C ARG A 297 20.24 -20.59 20.88
N PHE A 298 19.24 -20.95 21.68
CA PHE A 298 19.11 -20.42 23.04
C PHE A 298 19.72 -21.40 24.04
N ARG A 299 20.86 -21.05 24.63
CA ARG A 299 21.52 -21.90 25.64
C ARG A 299 20.90 -21.67 27.01
N ILE A 300 20.52 -22.74 27.71
CA ILE A 300 20.06 -22.65 29.10
C ILE A 300 21.27 -22.45 30.02
N THR A 301 21.35 -21.28 30.67
CA THR A 301 22.42 -21.01 31.65
C THR A 301 22.04 -21.37 33.07
N SER A 302 20.79 -21.13 33.47
CA SER A 302 20.33 -21.42 34.83
C SER A 302 18.83 -21.66 34.89
N VAL A 303 18.41 -22.64 35.70
CA VAL A 303 17.01 -22.89 36.02
C VAL A 303 16.73 -22.26 37.38
N MET A 304 15.95 -21.18 37.39
CA MET A 304 15.63 -20.40 38.58
C MET A 304 14.30 -20.89 39.18
N GLY A 305 14.40 -21.93 40.01
CA GLY A 305 13.25 -22.53 40.71
C GLY A 305 12.28 -23.25 39.78
N ARG A 306 10.99 -23.23 40.12
CA ARG A 306 9.93 -23.94 39.37
C ARG A 306 9.21 -23.09 38.32
N ARG A 307 9.62 -21.82 38.14
CA ARG A 307 8.85 -20.85 37.35
C ARG A 307 9.66 -20.09 36.31
N SER A 308 11.00 -20.13 36.35
CA SER A 308 11.80 -19.31 35.44
C SER A 308 13.10 -19.97 35.03
N VAL A 309 13.55 -19.66 33.82
CA VAL A 309 14.80 -20.13 33.23
C VAL A 309 15.52 -18.94 32.61
N LYS A 310 16.83 -18.87 32.82
CA LYS A 310 17.72 -17.92 32.15
C LYS A 310 18.32 -18.56 30.90
N LEU A 311 18.20 -17.86 29.80
CA LEU A 311 18.65 -18.27 28.48
C LEU A 311 19.70 -17.27 27.98
N VAL A 312 20.56 -17.73 27.08
CA VAL A 312 21.51 -16.89 26.34
C VAL A 312 21.31 -17.13 24.86
N ASP A 313 21.04 -16.07 24.11
CA ASP A 313 20.96 -16.12 22.66
C ASP A 313 22.36 -16.01 22.04
N GLU A 314 22.90 -17.14 21.58
CA GLU A 314 24.25 -17.21 21.01
C GLU A 314 24.35 -16.49 19.66
N LYS A 315 23.23 -16.36 18.93
CA LYS A 315 23.21 -15.69 17.62
C LYS A 315 23.32 -14.17 17.76
N ARG A 316 22.77 -13.59 18.84
CA ARG A 316 22.64 -12.13 19.03
C ARG A 316 23.51 -11.64 20.19
N LYS A 317 24.84 -11.72 20.01
CA LYS A 317 25.86 -11.19 20.94
C LYS A 317 25.71 -11.71 22.39
N ASN A 318 25.31 -12.97 22.57
CA ASN A 318 25.09 -13.58 23.89
C ASN A 318 24.07 -12.79 24.74
N ARG A 319 23.00 -12.29 24.11
CA ARG A 319 21.91 -11.59 24.81
C ARG A 319 21.35 -12.49 25.91
N LEU A 320 21.30 -11.96 27.13
CA LEU A 320 20.71 -12.64 28.27
C LEU A 320 19.19 -12.48 28.22
N LEU A 321 18.46 -13.58 28.35
CA LEU A 321 17.00 -13.61 28.33
C LEU A 321 16.48 -14.32 29.58
N ALA A 322 15.30 -13.94 30.02
CA ALA A 322 14.55 -14.61 31.07
C ALA A 322 13.23 -15.14 30.51
N CYS A 323 12.94 -16.41 30.73
CA CYS A 323 11.68 -17.03 30.35
C CYS A 323 10.93 -17.48 31.60
N GLN A 324 9.68 -17.04 31.76
CA GLN A 324 8.80 -17.46 32.84
C GLN A 324 7.82 -18.51 32.34
N LEU A 325 7.38 -19.40 33.22
CA LEU A 325 6.41 -20.44 32.89
C LEU A 325 5.14 -19.82 32.28
N GLY A 326 4.78 -20.26 31.09
CA GLY A 326 3.65 -19.75 30.30
C GLY A 326 3.89 -18.44 29.56
N LYS A 327 5.12 -17.88 29.59
CA LYS A 327 5.49 -16.65 28.89
C LYS A 327 6.62 -16.89 27.89
N SER A 328 6.74 -15.99 26.92
CA SER A 328 7.87 -15.96 26.00
C SER A 328 9.13 -15.39 26.68
N PRO A 329 10.32 -15.69 26.13
CA PRO A 329 11.56 -14.98 26.48
C PRO A 329 11.40 -13.46 26.36
N HIS A 330 11.95 -12.74 27.34
CA HIS A 330 12.16 -11.30 27.34
C HIS A 330 13.52 -10.99 27.94
#